data_AF-A0A934WT99-F1
#
_entry.id   AF-A0A934WT99-F1
#
_cell.length_a   1.000
_cell.length_b   1.000
_cell.length_c   1.000
_cell.angle_alpha   90.00
_cell.angle_beta   90.00
_cell.angle_gamma   90.00
#
_symmetry.space_group_name_H-M   'P 1'
#
loop_
_entity.id
_entity.type
_entity.pdbx_description
1 polymer ?
#
loop_
_entity_poly.entity_id
_entity_poly.type
_entity_poly.pdbx_seq_one_letter_code
_entity_poly.pdbx_strand_id
1 'polypeptide(L)'
;MAEERTAPDVQRMGLQAEKIWREAERRIMEDVIRRIRKTGEITSTADYQINRLIEMGKSREEVERIIKEALGATWAEMFEMYDKVAEWEYVRNREIYEQVNDDFLTPEDNKWLQQLTEATKKQTKDTLVNMAQSYGFSVLMAGKRVFTPFAEYYQKYVDTAIQDVVTGGTDYNSAIRKVVTQMTNSGLRVVDYASGHTNRADVAARRAVLTGVNQITAQVSEHNAEKLDTEYFEVSWHPCARPDHQTWQGRVFSKKELGTVCGYGTVTGLCGANCRHTFHPFIPGVSERLYPDDWLEEQNKREAQTKEWNGKQLNAYEQTQQQRKMETAMRAQRQKIRLLEEAGADKDDIMLEKAKYQGQLNEYKQFSKKMGLVEQRERIYQDGLGKVATNTKQQNARYTPEMIRNAKIDSNQYKRYKEVLKEDAGSLADFRQMKYNDPEKWDELQHRYSVVRLYDVDSGEMSPSKIYELDQKAFQTKTELFTGTAKRKGNIAVMEFDGVTKFGNSQLDEEGDSAYTNFKGDKTTLVLQTKSPKFKTTVVGNHDRFGDSEAKLFEYAASAAGDGKEHTLNLLSERCMCESCRGVMQQFKENFPNVKVNAVSNAKKQAEKNKNKPWAGRTR
;
A
#
# COMPACT_ATOMS: atom_id res chain seq x y z
N MET A 1 6.88 -35.92 37.60
CA MET A 1 7.71 -37.02 37.08
C MET A 1 8.64 -36.43 36.04
N ALA A 2 9.95 -36.51 36.28
CA ALA A 2 10.96 -36.04 35.35
C ALA A 2 11.02 -37.03 34.19
N GLU A 3 10.76 -36.57 32.97
CA GLU A 3 11.04 -37.36 31.76
C GLU A 3 12.56 -37.52 31.67
N GLU A 4 13.03 -38.78 31.74
CA GLU A 4 14.40 -39.15 31.39
C GLU A 4 14.70 -38.61 29.99
N ARG A 5 15.67 -37.70 29.90
CA ARG A 5 16.28 -37.33 28.62
C ARG A 5 17.08 -38.53 28.15
N THR A 6 16.46 -39.39 27.34
CA THR A 6 17.14 -40.43 26.59
C THR A 6 18.26 -39.79 25.77
N ALA A 7 19.47 -40.37 25.84
CA ALA A 7 20.60 -39.91 25.05
C ALA A 7 20.22 -39.86 23.55
N PRO A 8 20.68 -38.85 22.79
CA PRO A 8 20.34 -38.74 21.37
C PRO A 8 20.79 -39.98 20.60
N ASP A 9 19.90 -40.56 19.79
CA ASP A 9 20.19 -41.70 18.92
C ASP A 9 21.16 -41.27 17.82
N VAL A 10 22.46 -41.47 18.07
CA VAL A 10 23.57 -41.03 17.22
C VAL A 10 23.44 -41.58 15.78
N GLN A 11 22.91 -42.79 15.58
CA GLN A 11 22.70 -43.36 14.25
C GLN A 11 21.55 -42.69 13.50
N ARG A 12 20.40 -42.50 14.17
CA ARG A 12 19.26 -41.78 13.59
C ARG A 12 19.59 -40.31 13.29
N MET A 13 20.41 -39.68 14.13
CA MET A 13 20.90 -38.31 13.90
C MET A 13 21.88 -38.21 12.74
N GLY A 14 22.76 -39.20 12.56
CA GLY A 14 23.64 -39.32 11.40
C GLY A 14 22.83 -39.37 10.10
N LEU A 15 21.82 -40.24 10.04
CA LEU A 15 20.90 -40.37 8.90
C LEU A 15 20.10 -39.07 8.63
N GLN A 16 19.71 -38.36 9.68
CA GLN A 16 18.98 -37.10 9.54
C GLN A 16 19.87 -35.96 9.02
N ALA A 17 21.12 -35.87 9.50
CA ALA A 17 22.10 -34.93 8.97
C ALA A 17 22.44 -35.25 7.50
N GLU A 18 22.67 -36.52 7.18
CA GLU A 18 22.91 -36.98 5.81
C GLU A 18 21.76 -36.61 4.87
N LYS A 19 20.51 -36.83 5.31
CA LYS A 19 19.31 -36.44 4.56
C LYS A 19 19.28 -34.93 4.29
N ILE A 20 19.60 -34.10 5.29
CA ILE A 20 19.64 -32.64 5.15
C ILE A 20 20.64 -32.22 4.06
N TRP A 21 21.85 -32.78 4.09
CA TRP A 21 22.90 -32.44 3.11
C TRP A 21 22.58 -32.97 1.72
N ARG A 22 22.08 -34.21 1.58
CA ARG A 22 21.60 -34.76 0.30
C ARG A 22 20.46 -33.93 -0.30
N GLU A 23 19.55 -33.43 0.52
CA GLU A 23 18.48 -32.56 0.03
C GLU A 23 19.01 -31.20 -0.44
N ALA A 24 20.04 -30.64 0.21
CA ALA A 24 20.72 -29.44 -0.25
C ALA A 24 21.48 -29.68 -1.57
N GLU A 25 22.25 -30.77 -1.68
CA GLU A 25 22.92 -31.19 -2.91
C GLU A 25 21.95 -31.29 -4.08
N ARG A 26 20.81 -31.98 -3.87
CA ARG A 26 19.78 -32.11 -4.91
C ARG A 26 19.28 -30.74 -5.36
N ARG A 27 19.02 -29.80 -4.43
CA ARG A 27 18.54 -28.46 -4.79
C ARG A 27 19.59 -27.64 -5.55
N ILE A 28 20.87 -27.78 -5.19
CA ILE A 28 21.98 -27.15 -5.92
C ILE A 28 22.06 -27.72 -7.33
N MET A 29 22.01 -29.05 -7.47
CA MET A 29 22.02 -29.74 -8.77
C MET A 29 20.83 -29.34 -9.66
N GLU A 30 19.62 -29.28 -9.10
CA GLU A 30 18.43 -28.81 -9.80
C GLU A 30 18.61 -27.37 -10.33
N ASP A 31 19.25 -26.49 -9.55
CA ASP A 31 19.50 -25.10 -9.97
C ASP A 31 20.56 -25.02 -11.08
N VAL A 32 21.62 -25.82 -11.00
CA VAL A 32 22.65 -25.97 -12.05
C VAL A 32 22.00 -26.40 -13.36
N ILE A 33 21.26 -27.51 -13.37
CA ILE A 33 20.58 -28.04 -14.56
C ILE A 33 19.62 -27.00 -15.13
N ARG A 34 18.83 -26.34 -14.28
CA ARG A 34 17.88 -25.29 -14.70
C ARG A 34 18.58 -24.13 -15.39
N ARG A 35 19.76 -23.71 -14.90
CA ARG A 35 20.55 -22.62 -15.50
C ARG A 35 21.07 -23.03 -16.87
N ILE A 36 21.73 -24.18 -16.95
CA ILE A 36 22.32 -24.67 -18.21
C ILE A 36 21.24 -24.87 -19.27
N ARG A 37 20.08 -25.48 -18.93
CA ARG A 37 18.95 -25.59 -19.86
C ARG A 37 18.45 -24.24 -20.39
N LYS A 38 18.54 -23.19 -19.58
CA LYS A 38 18.05 -21.87 -19.95
C LYS A 38 19.04 -21.09 -20.81
N THR A 39 20.34 -21.26 -20.58
CA THR A 39 21.40 -20.51 -21.25
C THR A 39 22.07 -21.26 -22.39
N GLY A 40 21.98 -22.59 -22.41
CA GLY A 40 22.73 -23.46 -23.32
C GLY A 40 24.21 -23.62 -22.95
N GLU A 41 24.66 -22.99 -21.87
CA GLU A 41 26.06 -22.92 -21.44
C GLU A 41 26.14 -22.94 -19.91
N ILE A 42 27.29 -23.36 -19.36
CA ILE A 42 27.55 -23.33 -17.92
C ILE A 42 27.85 -21.89 -17.49
N THR A 43 26.88 -21.26 -16.82
CA THR A 43 27.07 -19.92 -16.26
C THR A 43 28.07 -19.92 -15.09
N SER A 44 28.70 -18.79 -14.79
CA SER A 44 29.59 -18.64 -13.61
C SER A 44 28.94 -19.02 -12.27
N THR A 45 27.63 -18.83 -12.13
CA THR A 45 26.90 -19.28 -10.94
C THR A 45 26.72 -20.80 -10.90
N ALA A 46 26.49 -21.42 -12.06
CA ALA A 46 26.36 -22.86 -12.17
C ALA A 46 27.72 -23.54 -11.90
N ASP A 47 28.81 -22.98 -12.42
CA ASP A 47 30.19 -23.39 -12.11
C ASP A 47 30.48 -23.32 -10.60
N TYR A 48 30.16 -22.20 -9.95
CA TYR A 48 30.31 -22.07 -8.50
C TYR A 48 29.50 -23.14 -7.73
N GLN A 49 28.28 -23.42 -8.16
CA GLN A 49 27.42 -24.45 -7.57
C GLN A 49 27.94 -25.88 -7.80
N ILE A 50 28.54 -26.16 -8.97
CA ILE A 50 29.21 -27.43 -9.27
C ILE A 50 30.39 -27.64 -8.32
N ASN A 51 31.26 -26.62 -8.17
CA ASN A 51 32.36 -26.68 -7.22
C ASN A 51 31.84 -26.92 -5.80
N ARG A 52 30.70 -26.31 -5.44
CA ARG A 52 30.13 -26.51 -4.11
C ARG A 52 29.61 -27.93 -3.87
N LEU A 53 29.05 -28.58 -4.89
CA LEU A 53 28.67 -29.99 -4.82
C LEU A 53 29.90 -30.88 -4.57
N ILE A 54 31.02 -30.57 -5.24
CA ILE A 54 32.28 -31.30 -5.07
C ILE A 54 32.81 -31.12 -3.64
N GLU A 55 32.84 -29.89 -3.12
CA GLU A 55 33.22 -29.61 -1.72
C GLU A 55 32.30 -30.29 -0.68
N MET A 56 31.05 -30.58 -1.05
CA MET A 56 30.10 -31.37 -0.25
C MET A 56 30.33 -32.89 -0.37
N GLY A 57 31.33 -33.33 -1.14
CA GLY A 57 31.69 -34.74 -1.28
C GLY A 57 31.08 -35.44 -2.49
N LYS A 58 30.47 -34.73 -3.44
CA LYS A 58 30.08 -35.34 -4.73
C LYS A 58 31.31 -35.58 -5.60
N SER A 59 31.40 -36.75 -6.21
CA SER A 59 32.42 -36.99 -7.23
C SER A 59 32.11 -36.13 -8.45
N ARG A 60 33.16 -35.67 -9.12
CA ARG A 60 33.02 -34.85 -10.32
C ARG A 60 32.32 -35.62 -11.45
N GLU A 61 32.68 -36.87 -11.64
CA GLU A 61 32.09 -37.76 -12.65
C GLU A 61 30.60 -37.96 -12.38
N GLU A 62 30.19 -38.04 -11.11
CA GLU A 62 28.78 -38.13 -10.74
C GLU A 62 28.04 -36.84 -11.13
N VAL A 63 28.58 -35.67 -10.82
CA VAL A 63 27.99 -34.36 -11.17
C VAL A 63 27.87 -34.20 -12.68
N GLU A 64 28.95 -34.46 -13.41
CA GLU A 64 29.02 -34.38 -14.86
C GLU A 64 28.05 -35.35 -15.54
N ARG A 65 27.98 -36.60 -15.06
CA ARG A 65 27.02 -37.59 -15.55
C ARG A 65 25.58 -37.14 -15.33
N ILE A 66 25.24 -36.64 -14.12
CA ILE A 66 23.89 -36.16 -13.82
C ILE A 66 23.53 -34.98 -14.72
N ILE A 67 24.45 -34.02 -14.93
CA ILE A 67 24.23 -32.88 -15.82
C ILE A 67 23.98 -33.38 -17.25
N LYS A 68 24.86 -34.24 -17.78
CA LYS A 68 24.75 -34.81 -19.13
C LYS A 68 23.39 -35.52 -19.32
N GLU A 69 23.05 -36.44 -18.43
CA GLU A 69 21.81 -37.21 -18.49
C GLU A 69 20.58 -36.30 -18.40
N ALA A 70 20.59 -35.33 -17.49
CA ALA A 70 19.49 -34.39 -17.33
C ALA A 70 19.33 -33.46 -18.55
N LEU A 71 20.42 -33.12 -19.24
CA LEU A 71 20.37 -32.29 -20.45
C LEU A 71 20.09 -33.08 -21.73
N GLY A 72 20.20 -34.41 -21.69
CA GLY A 72 20.14 -35.25 -22.89
C GLY A 72 21.32 -35.00 -23.84
N ALA A 73 22.45 -34.52 -23.29
CA ALA A 73 23.63 -34.14 -24.05
C ALA A 73 24.56 -35.34 -24.30
N THR A 74 25.38 -35.24 -25.36
CA THR A 74 26.54 -36.10 -25.57
C THR A 74 27.71 -35.65 -24.70
N TRP A 75 28.71 -36.51 -24.51
CA TRP A 75 29.94 -36.12 -23.82
C TRP A 75 30.70 -35.01 -24.56
N ALA A 76 30.68 -35.00 -25.89
CA ALA A 76 31.32 -33.95 -26.68
C ALA A 76 30.67 -32.58 -26.44
N GLU A 77 29.33 -32.50 -26.47
CA GLU A 77 28.60 -31.27 -26.18
C GLU A 77 28.78 -30.81 -24.73
N MET A 78 28.88 -31.77 -23.79
CA MET A 78 29.19 -31.49 -22.40
C MET A 78 30.57 -30.85 -22.29
N PHE A 79 31.62 -31.46 -22.84
CA PHE A 79 32.99 -30.93 -22.76
C PHE A 79 33.14 -29.59 -23.47
N GLU A 80 32.46 -29.36 -24.59
CA GLU A 80 32.44 -28.05 -25.25
C GLU A 80 31.89 -26.94 -24.31
N MET A 81 30.88 -27.24 -23.49
CA MET A 81 30.38 -26.28 -22.50
C MET A 81 31.41 -25.98 -21.41
N TYR A 82 32.22 -26.96 -21.01
CA TYR A 82 33.29 -26.75 -20.03
C TYR A 82 34.51 -26.06 -20.62
N ASP A 83 34.88 -26.35 -21.86
CA ASP A 83 35.96 -25.67 -22.58
C ASP A 83 35.65 -24.16 -22.69
N LYS A 84 34.41 -23.82 -23.05
CA LYS A 84 33.92 -22.43 -23.05
C LYS A 84 34.02 -21.75 -21.69
N VAL A 85 33.81 -22.49 -20.60
CA VAL A 85 33.99 -21.98 -19.24
C VAL A 85 35.47 -21.81 -18.94
N ALA A 86 36.32 -22.80 -19.23
CA ALA A 86 37.77 -22.76 -18.98
C ALA A 86 38.49 -21.61 -19.70
N GLU A 87 37.94 -21.12 -20.81
CA GLU A 87 38.40 -19.92 -21.52
C GLU A 87 38.07 -18.59 -20.80
N TRP A 88 37.18 -18.57 -19.80
CA TRP A 88 36.85 -17.37 -19.05
C TRP A 88 37.89 -17.11 -17.93
N GLU A 89 38.41 -15.89 -17.83
CA GLU A 89 39.39 -15.46 -16.78
C GLU A 89 38.89 -15.59 -15.32
N TYR A 90 37.62 -15.96 -15.11
CA TYR A 90 36.98 -16.05 -13.80
C TYR A 90 36.78 -17.48 -13.29
N VAL A 91 37.27 -18.50 -14.00
CA VAL A 91 37.23 -19.86 -13.50
C VAL A 91 38.16 -19.97 -12.31
N ARG A 92 37.57 -20.15 -11.12
CA ARG A 92 38.34 -20.19 -9.85
C ARG A 92 39.44 -21.23 -9.85
N ASN A 93 39.30 -22.29 -10.64
CA ASN A 93 40.30 -23.34 -10.79
C ASN A 93 40.32 -23.88 -12.23
N ARG A 94 41.14 -23.32 -13.11
CA ARG A 94 41.36 -23.86 -14.46
C ARG A 94 41.92 -25.29 -14.42
N GLU A 95 42.76 -25.58 -13.42
CA GLU A 95 43.31 -26.91 -13.13
C GLU A 95 42.24 -27.94 -12.77
N ILE A 96 41.11 -27.52 -12.18
CA ILE A 96 39.97 -28.42 -11.97
C ILE A 96 39.46 -28.93 -13.30
N TYR A 97 39.52 -28.16 -14.40
CA TYR A 97 39.04 -28.61 -15.70
C TYR A 97 40.07 -29.41 -16.51
N GLU A 98 41.35 -29.29 -16.19
CA GLU A 98 42.44 -29.76 -17.06
C GLU A 98 42.92 -31.21 -16.82
N GLN A 99 42.62 -31.85 -15.67
CA GLN A 99 42.70 -33.32 -15.38
C GLN A 99 43.16 -33.55 -13.93
N VAL A 100 42.28 -33.99 -13.03
CA VAL A 100 42.57 -34.88 -11.88
C VAL A 100 41.27 -35.63 -11.56
N ASN A 101 41.34 -36.96 -11.51
CA ASN A 101 40.19 -37.87 -11.33
C ASN A 101 40.06 -38.39 -9.89
N ASP A 102 40.67 -37.72 -8.91
CA ASP A 102 40.84 -38.27 -7.56
C ASP A 102 40.77 -37.16 -6.50
N ASP A 103 39.58 -36.93 -5.95
CA ASP A 103 39.41 -36.61 -4.52
C ASP A 103 37.91 -36.65 -4.17
N PHE A 104 37.33 -37.86 -4.18
CA PHE A 104 36.05 -38.10 -3.52
C PHE A 104 36.26 -38.08 -2.00
N LEU A 105 35.79 -37.01 -1.34
CA LEU A 105 35.77 -36.94 0.11
C LEU A 105 34.54 -37.67 0.64
N THR A 106 34.76 -38.76 1.37
CA THR A 106 33.67 -39.43 2.11
C THR A 106 33.09 -38.45 3.15
N PRO A 107 31.81 -38.60 3.55
CA PRO A 107 31.26 -37.84 4.67
C PRO A 107 32.11 -37.94 5.95
N GLU A 108 32.74 -39.10 6.18
CA GLU A 108 33.64 -39.38 7.30
C GLU A 108 35.00 -38.67 7.21
N ASP A 109 35.41 -38.22 6.03
CA ASP A 109 36.66 -37.48 5.81
C ASP A 109 36.44 -35.97 5.58
N ASN A 110 35.19 -35.57 5.28
CA ASN A 110 34.82 -34.17 5.04
C ASN A 110 34.71 -33.36 6.33
N LYS A 111 35.86 -32.89 6.83
CA LYS A 111 35.98 -32.09 8.07
C LYS A 111 35.10 -30.84 8.07
N TRP A 112 34.87 -30.22 6.92
CA TRP A 112 33.99 -29.06 6.79
C TRP A 112 32.52 -29.44 7.02
N LEU A 113 32.03 -30.50 6.38
CA LEU A 113 30.67 -31.01 6.60
C LEU A 113 30.46 -31.50 8.03
N GLN A 114 31.45 -32.15 8.63
CA GLN A 114 31.39 -32.58 10.02
C GLN A 114 31.25 -31.39 10.96
N GLN A 115 32.09 -30.37 10.81
CA GLN A 115 31.99 -29.16 11.61
C GLN A 115 30.62 -28.48 11.45
N LEU A 116 30.13 -28.34 10.21
CA LEU A 116 28.82 -27.74 9.97
C LEU A 116 27.69 -28.58 10.59
N THR A 117 27.81 -29.91 10.53
CA THR A 117 26.87 -30.84 11.15
C THR A 117 26.85 -30.69 12.67
N GLU A 118 28.01 -30.67 13.32
CA GLU A 118 28.12 -30.49 14.77
C GLU A 118 27.62 -29.10 15.22
N ALA A 119 27.97 -28.05 14.46
CA ALA A 119 27.45 -26.71 14.70
C ALA A 119 25.91 -26.66 14.61
N THR A 120 25.33 -27.33 13.61
CA THR A 120 23.89 -27.42 13.42
C THR A 120 23.21 -28.24 14.52
N LYS A 121 23.82 -29.35 14.97
CA LYS A 121 23.34 -30.14 16.11
C LYS A 121 23.30 -29.29 17.38
N LYS A 122 24.40 -28.61 17.70
CA LYS A 122 24.49 -27.74 18.88
C LYS A 122 23.46 -26.61 18.83
N GLN A 123 23.30 -25.97 17.68
CA GLN A 123 22.28 -24.93 17.45
C GLN A 123 20.84 -25.45 17.61
N THR A 124 20.56 -26.67 17.16
CA THR A 124 19.20 -27.26 17.19
C THR A 124 18.93 -28.09 18.44
N LYS A 125 19.89 -28.16 19.38
CA LYS A 125 19.83 -29.05 20.56
C LYS A 125 19.53 -30.49 20.16
N ASP A 126 20.31 -30.99 19.21
CA ASP A 126 20.27 -32.37 18.70
C ASP A 126 19.02 -32.75 17.88
N THR A 127 18.13 -31.80 17.59
CA THR A 127 16.90 -32.09 16.83
C THR A 127 17.06 -31.98 15.31
N LEU A 128 18.07 -31.23 14.83
CA LEU A 128 18.32 -30.92 13.41
C LEU A 128 17.12 -30.32 12.66
N VAL A 129 16.15 -29.78 13.40
CA VAL A 129 14.99 -29.04 12.90
C VAL A 129 14.88 -27.72 13.65
N ASN A 130 14.16 -26.77 13.07
CA ASN A 130 14.04 -25.41 13.59
C ASN A 130 15.41 -24.76 13.85
N MET A 131 16.25 -24.73 12.81
CA MET A 131 17.62 -24.20 12.83
C MET A 131 17.67 -22.73 13.27
N ALA A 132 16.60 -21.98 13.02
CA ALA A 132 16.44 -20.59 13.49
C ALA A 132 15.97 -20.46 14.95
N GLN A 133 15.65 -21.57 15.63
CA GLN A 133 14.95 -21.59 16.92
C GLN A 133 13.73 -20.66 16.97
N SER A 134 12.98 -20.60 15.87
CA SER A 134 11.85 -19.68 15.74
C SER A 134 10.64 -20.19 16.52
N TYR A 135 9.99 -19.27 17.23
CA TYR A 135 8.73 -19.50 17.94
C TYR A 135 7.49 -19.17 17.10
N GLY A 136 7.64 -19.03 15.78
CA GLY A 136 6.52 -18.82 14.86
C GLY A 136 5.49 -19.94 14.98
N PHE A 137 4.22 -19.56 15.01
CA PHE A 137 3.06 -20.43 15.22
C PHE A 137 3.11 -21.29 16.49
N SER A 138 3.81 -20.82 17.52
CA SER A 138 3.67 -21.36 18.87
C SER A 138 2.55 -20.67 19.63
N VAL A 139 1.89 -21.42 20.51
CA VAL A 139 0.84 -20.95 21.41
C VAL A 139 1.21 -21.28 22.86
N LEU A 140 0.63 -20.56 23.82
CA LEU A 140 0.73 -20.89 25.24
C LEU A 140 -0.47 -21.75 25.64
N MET A 141 -0.23 -23.00 26.02
CA MET A 141 -1.23 -23.91 26.60
C MET A 141 -0.81 -24.27 28.02
N ALA A 142 -1.67 -23.98 29.00
CA ALA A 142 -1.40 -24.24 30.43
C ALA A 142 -0.02 -23.72 30.90
N GLY A 143 0.36 -22.52 30.46
CA GLY A 143 1.65 -21.89 30.79
C GLY A 143 2.87 -22.46 30.06
N LYS A 144 2.70 -23.50 29.23
CA LYS A 144 3.76 -24.10 28.42
C LYS A 144 3.62 -23.68 26.95
N ARG A 145 4.77 -23.49 26.29
CA ARG A 145 4.81 -23.20 24.87
C ARG A 145 4.67 -24.48 24.06
N VAL A 146 3.71 -24.50 23.13
CA VAL A 146 3.44 -25.65 22.25
C VAL A 146 3.45 -25.14 20.80
N PHE A 147 4.09 -25.90 19.89
CA PHE A 147 4.08 -25.60 18.46
C PHE A 147 2.82 -26.18 17.81
N THR A 148 2.19 -25.39 16.94
CA THR A 148 1.06 -25.87 16.12
C THR A 148 1.58 -26.55 14.85
N PRO A 149 0.74 -27.32 14.11
CA PRO A 149 1.15 -27.90 12.83
C PRO A 149 1.65 -26.87 11.79
N PHE A 150 1.16 -25.63 11.85
CA PHE A 150 1.66 -24.54 11.00
C PHE A 150 3.13 -24.18 11.28
N ALA A 151 3.60 -24.40 12.51
CA ALA A 151 4.99 -24.18 12.88
C ALA A 151 5.92 -25.13 12.13
N GLU A 152 5.56 -26.40 12.01
CA GLU A 152 6.36 -27.41 11.28
C GLU A 152 6.51 -27.02 9.81
N TYR A 153 5.40 -26.60 9.18
CA TYR A 153 5.42 -26.11 7.81
C TYR A 153 6.36 -24.92 7.65
N TYR A 154 6.21 -23.89 8.49
CA TYR A 154 7.05 -22.70 8.45
C TYR A 154 8.54 -22.99 8.73
N GLN A 155 8.83 -23.80 9.75
CA GLN A 155 10.18 -24.20 10.14
C GLN A 155 10.87 -24.96 9.00
N LYS A 156 10.17 -25.91 8.35
CA LYS A 156 10.72 -26.66 7.21
C LYS A 156 11.27 -25.75 6.11
N TYR A 157 10.51 -24.73 5.70
CA TYR A 157 10.97 -23.81 4.66
C TYR A 157 12.10 -22.91 5.15
N VAL A 158 12.02 -22.40 6.38
CA VAL A 158 13.10 -21.59 6.97
C VAL A 158 14.40 -22.41 7.04
N ASP A 159 14.33 -23.64 7.53
CA ASP A 159 15.46 -24.56 7.63
C ASP A 159 16.05 -24.87 6.25
N THR A 160 15.19 -25.09 5.24
CA THR A 160 15.62 -25.26 3.85
C THR A 160 16.44 -24.06 3.37
N ALA A 161 15.97 -22.83 3.61
CA ALA A 161 16.73 -21.64 3.24
C ALA A 161 18.02 -21.48 4.04
N ILE A 162 18.03 -21.84 5.33
CA ILE A 162 19.25 -21.82 6.15
C ILE A 162 20.26 -22.80 5.58
N GLN A 163 19.85 -24.04 5.29
CA GLN A 163 20.68 -25.08 4.66
C GLN A 163 21.29 -24.59 3.36
N ASP A 164 20.48 -24.04 2.45
CA ASP A 164 20.94 -23.56 1.14
C ASP A 164 21.98 -22.43 1.27
N VAL A 165 21.90 -21.62 2.33
CA VAL A 165 22.84 -20.52 2.59
C VAL A 165 24.10 -21.02 3.31
N VAL A 166 24.00 -21.84 4.36
CA VAL A 166 25.17 -22.33 5.11
C VAL A 166 26.02 -23.29 4.29
N THR A 167 25.37 -24.05 3.39
CA THR A 167 26.06 -24.87 2.41
C THR A 167 26.59 -24.05 1.24
N GLY A 168 26.47 -22.71 1.22
CA GLY A 168 27.00 -21.89 0.12
C GLY A 168 26.33 -22.13 -1.23
N GLY A 169 25.32 -23.00 -1.33
CA GLY A 169 24.67 -23.33 -2.59
C GLY A 169 23.82 -22.21 -3.18
N THR A 170 23.43 -21.22 -2.35
CA THR A 170 22.60 -20.08 -2.76
C THR A 170 22.84 -18.85 -1.87
N ASP A 171 22.69 -17.64 -2.44
CA ASP A 171 22.77 -16.40 -1.67
C ASP A 171 21.51 -16.14 -0.81
N TYR A 172 21.64 -15.35 0.25
CA TYR A 172 20.53 -15.02 1.16
C TYR A 172 19.27 -14.53 0.45
N ASN A 173 19.40 -13.62 -0.52
CA ASN A 173 18.23 -13.00 -1.14
C ASN A 173 17.49 -14.00 -2.03
N SER A 174 18.22 -14.83 -2.78
CA SER A 174 17.63 -15.91 -3.57
C SER A 174 16.95 -16.97 -2.69
N ALA A 175 17.60 -17.41 -1.62
CA ALA A 175 17.04 -18.38 -0.67
C ALA A 175 15.75 -17.84 -0.01
N ILE A 176 15.80 -16.62 0.53
CA ILE A 176 14.63 -15.95 1.15
C ILE A 176 13.50 -15.78 0.13
N ARG A 177 13.81 -15.31 -1.10
CA ARG A 177 12.78 -15.11 -2.13
C ARG A 177 12.09 -16.43 -2.48
N LYS A 178 12.84 -17.52 -2.62
CA LYS A 178 12.31 -18.86 -2.91
C LYS A 178 11.34 -19.31 -1.83
N VAL A 179 11.75 -19.27 -0.55
CA VAL A 179 10.90 -19.75 0.55
C VAL A 179 9.69 -18.86 0.79
N VAL A 180 9.83 -17.54 0.66
CA VAL A 180 8.68 -16.62 0.77
C VAL A 180 7.68 -16.86 -0.36
N THR A 181 8.16 -17.12 -1.58
CA THR A 181 7.29 -17.46 -2.71
C THR A 181 6.54 -18.77 -2.44
N GLN A 182 7.23 -19.80 -1.94
CA GLN A 182 6.61 -21.09 -1.60
C GLN A 182 5.55 -20.96 -0.50
N MET A 183 5.86 -20.25 0.59
CA MET A 183 4.91 -19.94 1.67
C MET A 183 3.70 -19.15 1.14
N THR A 184 3.93 -18.16 0.29
CA THR A 184 2.86 -17.32 -0.25
C THR A 184 1.98 -18.12 -1.23
N ASN A 185 2.56 -18.97 -2.09
CA ASN A 185 1.78 -19.80 -3.00
C ASN A 185 0.90 -20.82 -2.25
N SER A 186 1.32 -21.26 -1.05
CA SER A 186 0.53 -22.18 -0.21
C SER A 186 -0.51 -21.48 0.68
N GLY A 187 -0.71 -20.17 0.54
CA GLY A 187 -1.67 -19.42 1.36
C GLY A 187 -1.11 -18.85 2.68
N LEU A 188 0.14 -19.13 3.05
CA LEU A 188 0.75 -18.58 4.28
C LEU A 188 1.14 -17.11 4.05
N ARG A 189 0.38 -16.17 4.65
CA ARG A 189 0.62 -14.71 4.50
C ARG A 189 1.26 -14.07 5.72
N VAL A 190 0.97 -14.60 6.90
CA VAL A 190 1.43 -14.08 8.19
C VAL A 190 1.95 -15.21 9.08
N VAL A 191 2.80 -14.87 10.03
CA VAL A 191 3.33 -15.73 11.08
C VAL A 191 2.96 -15.13 12.42
N ASP A 192 2.21 -15.87 13.21
CA ASP A 192 1.77 -15.47 14.54
C ASP A 192 2.74 -15.96 15.60
N TYR A 193 2.89 -15.18 16.66
CA TYR A 193 3.73 -15.52 17.80
C TYR A 193 2.88 -15.56 19.06
N ALA A 194 3.23 -16.45 20.00
CA ALA A 194 2.52 -16.56 21.28
C ALA A 194 2.48 -15.26 22.11
N SER A 195 3.33 -14.28 21.77
CA SER A 195 3.31 -12.93 22.37
C SER A 195 2.13 -12.06 21.89
N GLY A 196 1.30 -12.55 20.95
CA GLY A 196 0.25 -11.76 20.30
C GLY A 196 0.77 -10.88 19.16
N HIS A 197 2.08 -10.93 18.86
CA HIS A 197 2.66 -10.24 17.72
C HIS A 197 2.46 -11.06 16.44
N THR A 198 2.16 -10.37 15.34
CA THR A 198 2.03 -10.98 14.01
C THR A 198 2.99 -10.30 13.05
N ASN A 199 3.72 -11.09 12.27
CA ASN A 199 4.53 -10.57 11.17
C ASN A 199 4.05 -11.12 9.84
N ARG A 200 4.23 -10.35 8.76
CA ARG A 200 4.12 -10.92 7.42
C ARG A 200 5.15 -12.03 7.23
N ALA A 201 4.78 -13.04 6.45
CA ALA A 201 5.62 -14.22 6.22
C ALA A 201 6.99 -13.85 5.66
N ASP A 202 7.08 -12.86 4.76
CA ASP A 202 8.33 -12.36 4.20
C ASP A 202 9.30 -11.81 5.28
N VAL A 203 8.77 -11.01 6.21
CA VAL A 203 9.54 -10.43 7.32
C VAL A 203 9.98 -11.51 8.30
N ALA A 204 9.07 -12.42 8.65
CA ALA A 204 9.34 -13.51 9.59
C ALA A 204 10.39 -14.48 9.04
N ALA A 205 10.25 -14.90 7.78
CA ALA A 205 11.20 -15.80 7.11
C ALA A 205 12.58 -15.14 6.98
N ARG A 206 12.65 -13.89 6.50
CA ARG A 206 13.93 -13.17 6.40
C ARG A 206 14.65 -13.07 7.75
N ARG A 207 13.94 -12.70 8.82
CA ARG A 207 14.52 -12.61 10.16
C ARG A 207 15.04 -13.97 10.62
N ALA A 208 14.23 -15.01 10.48
CA ALA A 208 14.58 -16.35 10.94
C ALA A 208 15.78 -16.93 10.17
N VAL A 209 15.84 -16.75 8.85
CA VAL A 209 16.99 -17.20 8.03
C VAL A 209 18.27 -16.46 8.43
N LEU A 210 18.24 -15.13 8.51
CA LEU A 210 19.43 -14.35 8.88
C LEU A 210 19.92 -14.69 10.29
N THR A 211 19.00 -14.82 11.25
CA THR A 211 19.35 -15.18 12.62
C THR A 211 19.85 -16.62 12.71
N GLY A 212 19.19 -17.58 12.07
CA GLY A 212 19.61 -18.98 12.08
C GLY A 212 20.99 -19.20 11.48
N VAL A 213 21.28 -18.57 10.33
CA VAL A 213 22.62 -18.65 9.73
C VAL A 213 23.67 -18.02 10.67
N ASN A 214 23.40 -16.84 11.24
CA ASN A 214 24.34 -16.21 12.17
C ASN A 214 24.60 -17.07 13.42
N GLN A 215 23.57 -17.75 13.93
CA GLN A 215 23.70 -18.62 15.10
C GLN A 215 24.50 -19.90 14.78
N ILE A 216 24.31 -20.51 13.60
CA ILE A 216 25.16 -21.63 13.15
C ILE A 216 26.62 -21.17 13.00
N THR A 217 26.86 -19.99 12.42
CA THR A 217 28.20 -19.39 12.33
C THR A 217 28.83 -19.18 13.71
N ALA A 218 28.05 -18.75 14.70
CA ALA A 218 28.52 -18.64 16.09
C ALA A 218 28.93 -20.01 16.66
N GLN A 219 28.17 -21.08 16.38
CA GLN A 219 28.54 -22.44 16.80
C GLN A 219 29.82 -22.94 16.12
N VAL A 220 30.02 -22.61 14.83
CA VAL A 220 31.28 -22.90 14.11
C VAL A 220 32.45 -22.16 14.75
N SER A 221 32.25 -20.89 15.13
CA SER A 221 33.26 -20.08 15.81
C SER A 221 33.65 -20.67 17.17
N GLU A 222 32.67 -21.09 17.98
CA GLU A 222 32.94 -21.80 19.23
C GLU A 222 33.72 -23.10 19.03
N HIS A 223 33.34 -23.90 18.02
CA HIS A 223 34.05 -25.14 17.68
C HIS A 223 35.51 -24.87 17.29
N ASN A 224 35.77 -23.77 16.58
CA ASN A 224 37.14 -23.37 16.25
C ASN A 224 37.92 -22.93 17.48
N ALA A 225 37.29 -22.21 18.42
CA ALA A 225 37.93 -21.81 19.67
C ALA A 225 38.31 -23.02 20.54
N GLU A 226 37.42 -24.02 20.61
CA GLU A 226 37.68 -25.30 21.30
C GLU A 226 38.88 -26.04 20.68
N LYS A 227 39.00 -26.05 19.34
CA LYS A 227 40.16 -26.64 18.64
C LYS A 227 41.46 -25.86 18.82
N LEU A 228 41.37 -24.55 18.99
CA LEU A 228 42.51 -23.66 19.18
C LEU A 228 42.88 -23.49 20.66
N ASP A 229 42.17 -24.18 21.56
CA ASP A 229 42.34 -24.10 23.02
C ASP A 229 42.30 -22.66 23.54
N THR A 230 41.32 -21.88 23.07
CA THR A 230 41.08 -20.51 23.55
C THR A 230 39.65 -20.32 24.05
N GLU A 231 39.54 -19.58 25.15
CA GLU A 231 38.27 -19.14 25.75
C GLU A 231 37.89 -17.71 25.32
N TYR A 232 38.71 -17.03 24.51
CA TYR A 232 38.51 -15.63 24.14
C TYR A 232 38.03 -15.47 22.70
N PHE A 233 37.23 -14.43 22.49
CA PHE A 233 36.64 -14.10 21.20
C PHE A 233 36.66 -12.60 20.94
N GLU A 234 37.04 -12.20 19.72
CA GLU A 234 36.85 -10.83 19.25
C GLU A 234 35.49 -10.70 18.57
N VAL A 235 34.67 -9.76 19.03
CA VAL A 235 33.37 -9.45 18.43
C VAL A 235 33.57 -8.58 17.19
N SER A 236 32.96 -8.95 16.08
CA SER A 236 33.01 -8.18 14.82
C SER A 236 32.51 -6.74 15.00
N TRP A 237 32.98 -5.84 14.14
CA TRP A 237 32.45 -4.48 14.03
C TRP A 237 31.68 -4.30 12.73
N HIS A 238 30.55 -3.60 12.78
CA HIS A 238 29.80 -3.15 11.61
C HIS A 238 29.13 -1.79 11.86
N PRO A 239 28.92 -0.97 10.82
CA PRO A 239 28.23 0.32 10.97
C PRO A 239 26.75 0.14 11.30
N CYS A 240 26.15 1.17 11.90
CA CYS A 240 24.74 1.26 12.27
C CYS A 240 24.28 0.14 13.23
N ALA A 241 25.18 -0.33 14.10
CA ALA A 241 24.85 -1.27 15.16
C ALA A 241 23.82 -0.65 16.14
N ARG A 242 23.01 -1.51 16.74
CA ARG A 242 22.06 -1.10 17.77
C ARG A 242 22.83 -0.44 18.93
N PRO A 243 22.33 0.65 19.56
CA PRO A 243 23.10 1.39 20.56
C PRO A 243 23.64 0.54 21.72
N ASP A 244 22.87 -0.44 22.21
CA ASP A 244 23.32 -1.38 23.24
C ASP A 244 24.42 -2.33 22.72
N HIS A 245 24.34 -2.75 21.46
CA HIS A 245 25.32 -3.64 20.81
C HIS A 245 26.63 -2.92 20.44
N GLN A 246 26.61 -1.59 20.29
CA GLN A 246 27.80 -0.80 19.93
C GLN A 246 28.94 -0.99 20.95
N THR A 247 28.58 -1.17 22.23
CA THR A 247 29.54 -1.35 23.32
C THR A 247 30.36 -2.64 23.25
N TRP A 248 29.93 -3.61 22.44
CA TRP A 248 30.61 -4.90 22.27
C TRP A 248 31.60 -4.89 21.09
N GLN A 249 31.42 -3.97 20.14
CA GLN A 249 32.06 -4.07 18.83
C GLN A 249 33.58 -3.95 18.91
N GLY A 250 34.26 -4.86 18.22
CA GLY A 250 35.72 -4.89 18.11
C GLY A 250 36.45 -5.23 19.40
N ARG A 251 35.73 -5.61 20.46
CA ARG A 251 36.32 -5.94 21.76
C ARG A 251 36.47 -7.45 21.91
N VAL A 252 37.42 -7.83 22.75
CA VAL A 252 37.68 -9.22 23.13
C VAL A 252 36.97 -9.54 24.43
N PHE A 253 36.25 -10.67 24.44
CA PHE A 253 35.54 -11.18 25.61
C PHE A 253 35.85 -12.66 25.80
N SER A 254 35.91 -13.12 27.05
CA SER A 254 35.86 -14.55 27.32
C SER A 254 34.50 -15.16 26.96
N LYS A 255 34.42 -16.47 26.77
CA LYS A 255 33.18 -17.22 26.53
C LYS A 255 32.10 -16.89 27.57
N LYS A 256 32.51 -16.77 28.83
CA LYS A 256 31.64 -16.38 29.94
C LYS A 256 31.10 -14.96 29.75
N GLU A 257 31.97 -14.01 29.39
CA GLU A 257 31.60 -12.61 29.16
C GLU A 257 30.72 -12.41 27.93
N LEU A 258 30.86 -13.22 26.88
CA LEU A 258 29.90 -13.22 25.77
C LEU A 258 28.47 -13.44 26.30
N GLY A 259 28.29 -14.37 27.25
CA GLY A 259 27.01 -14.62 27.90
C GLY A 259 26.59 -13.49 28.85
N THR A 260 27.46 -13.10 29.79
CA THR A 260 27.09 -12.18 30.88
C THR A 260 27.08 -10.70 30.47
N VAL A 261 27.94 -10.29 29.54
CA VAL A 261 28.10 -8.90 29.09
C VAL A 261 27.37 -8.68 27.77
N CYS A 262 27.58 -9.57 26.79
CA CYS A 262 26.99 -9.41 25.46
C CYS A 262 25.61 -10.09 25.32
N GLY A 263 25.14 -10.79 26.36
CA GLY A 263 23.86 -11.47 26.35
C GLY A 263 23.76 -12.62 25.34
N TYR A 264 24.90 -13.20 24.94
CA TYR A 264 24.92 -14.35 24.03
C TYR A 264 24.03 -15.48 24.56
N GLY A 265 23.23 -16.08 23.66
CA GLY A 265 22.20 -17.06 24.01
C GLY A 265 20.82 -16.46 24.36
N THR A 266 20.69 -15.13 24.41
CA THR A 266 19.39 -14.44 24.58
C THR A 266 18.85 -13.90 23.24
N VAL A 267 17.54 -13.66 23.16
CA VAL A 267 16.89 -13.15 21.93
C VAL A 267 17.41 -11.76 21.53
N THR A 268 17.78 -10.91 22.48
CA THR A 268 18.24 -9.53 22.23
C THR A 268 19.74 -9.34 22.31
N GLY A 269 20.50 -10.36 22.71
CA GLY A 269 21.95 -10.31 22.86
C GLY A 269 22.70 -10.58 21.56
N LEU A 270 24.01 -10.81 21.70
CA LEU A 270 24.91 -11.16 20.62
C LEU A 270 24.42 -12.39 19.85
N CYS A 271 24.49 -12.35 18.52
CA CYS A 271 23.92 -13.36 17.62
C CYS A 271 22.40 -13.62 17.80
N GLY A 272 21.70 -12.73 18.50
CA GLY A 272 20.25 -12.77 18.69
C GLY A 272 19.44 -12.31 17.47
N ALA A 273 18.15 -12.07 17.68
CA ALA A 273 17.21 -11.69 16.62
C ALA A 273 17.64 -10.38 15.93
N ASN A 274 17.87 -10.43 14.61
CA ASN A 274 18.37 -9.32 13.79
C ASN A 274 19.75 -8.74 14.17
N CYS A 275 20.49 -9.37 15.08
CA CYS A 275 21.88 -9.03 15.35
C CYS A 275 22.74 -9.45 14.14
N ARG A 276 23.63 -8.57 13.67
CA ARG A 276 24.54 -8.89 12.56
C ARG A 276 25.98 -9.15 13.03
N HIS A 277 26.22 -9.00 14.33
CA HIS A 277 27.50 -9.35 14.92
C HIS A 277 27.68 -10.86 14.87
N THR A 278 28.87 -11.24 14.46
CA THR A 278 29.51 -12.52 14.75
C THR A 278 30.70 -12.26 15.67
N PHE A 279 31.34 -13.33 16.13
CA PHE A 279 32.58 -13.28 16.89
C PHE A 279 33.53 -14.36 16.38
N HIS A 280 34.84 -14.14 16.56
CA HIS A 280 35.90 -15.02 16.08
C HIS A 280 36.83 -15.41 17.23
N PRO A 281 37.41 -16.63 17.24
CA PRO A 281 38.37 -17.03 18.26
C PRO A 281 39.55 -16.05 18.32
N PHE A 282 39.98 -15.72 19.53
CA PHE A 282 41.09 -14.81 19.80
C PHE A 282 42.05 -15.50 20.75
N ILE A 283 43.34 -15.58 20.41
CA ILE A 283 44.36 -16.22 21.24
C ILE A 283 45.20 -15.12 21.89
N PRO A 284 45.10 -14.88 23.21
CA PRO A 284 45.87 -13.85 23.88
C PRO A 284 47.37 -14.00 23.64
N GLY A 285 48.04 -12.91 23.22
CA GLY A 285 49.47 -12.90 22.93
C GLY A 285 49.88 -13.46 21.57
N VAL A 286 48.94 -14.03 20.79
CA VAL A 286 49.19 -14.53 19.42
C VAL A 286 48.32 -13.81 18.40
N SER A 287 47.02 -13.66 18.68
CA SER A 287 46.10 -12.94 17.81
C SER A 287 46.30 -11.43 17.93
N GLU A 288 46.40 -10.76 16.80
CA GLU A 288 46.27 -9.31 16.70
C GLU A 288 44.80 -8.94 16.59
N ARG A 289 44.37 -7.89 17.30
CA ARG A 289 42.99 -7.40 17.19
C ARG A 289 42.75 -6.83 15.81
N LEU A 290 41.65 -7.25 15.19
CA LEU A 290 41.22 -6.72 13.90
C LEU A 290 40.81 -5.24 14.02
N TYR A 291 40.37 -4.81 15.20
CA TYR A 291 39.87 -3.45 15.44
C TYR A 291 40.66 -2.76 16.56
N PRO A 292 41.69 -1.96 16.22
CA PRO A 292 42.41 -1.12 17.18
C PRO A 292 41.50 -0.11 17.90
N ASP A 293 41.86 0.26 19.14
CA ASP A 293 41.01 1.13 19.98
C ASP A 293 40.87 2.55 19.44
N ASP A 294 41.94 3.13 18.88
CA ASP A 294 41.94 4.43 18.22
C ASP A 294 41.00 4.44 17.00
N TRP A 295 41.00 3.35 16.23
CA TRP A 295 40.08 3.17 15.12
C TRP A 295 38.63 3.02 15.59
N LEU A 296 38.37 2.27 16.67
CA LEU A 296 37.03 2.12 17.24
C LEU A 296 36.48 3.45 17.79
N GLU A 297 37.30 4.24 18.46
CA GLU A 297 36.92 5.58 18.93
C GLU A 297 36.54 6.49 17.76
N GLU A 298 37.32 6.48 16.69
CA GLU A 298 37.04 7.24 15.47
C GLU A 298 35.73 6.77 14.82
N GLN A 299 35.49 5.45 14.74
CA GLN A 299 34.22 4.93 14.21
C GLN A 299 33.02 5.31 15.09
N ASN A 300 33.16 5.27 16.41
CA ASN A 300 32.09 5.66 17.33
C ASN A 300 31.75 7.15 17.20
N LYS A 301 32.76 8.01 17.03
CA LYS A 301 32.55 9.44 16.73
C LYS A 301 31.80 9.62 15.42
N ARG A 302 32.17 8.88 14.36
CA ARG A 302 31.47 8.91 13.06
C ARG A 302 30.02 8.45 13.16
N GLU A 303 29.75 7.35 13.85
CA GLU A 303 28.39 6.81 14.04
C GLU A 303 27.49 7.76 14.86
N ALA A 304 28.08 8.51 15.79
CA ALA A 304 27.39 9.52 16.59
C ALA A 304 27.05 10.79 15.81
N GLN A 305 27.70 11.07 14.68
CA GLN A 305 27.37 12.22 13.85
C GLN A 305 25.96 12.09 13.28
N THR A 306 25.17 13.15 13.44
CA THR A 306 23.80 13.19 12.97
C THR A 306 23.68 13.83 11.60
N LYS A 307 22.69 13.39 10.82
CA LYS A 307 22.28 14.01 9.57
C LYS A 307 20.81 14.42 9.64
N GLU A 308 20.48 15.59 9.11
CA GLU A 308 19.12 16.11 9.16
C GLU A 308 18.22 15.52 8.05
N TRP A 309 17.01 15.08 8.42
CA TRP A 309 15.93 14.73 7.50
C TRP A 309 14.59 15.26 8.02
N ASN A 310 13.91 16.09 7.22
CA ASN A 310 12.61 16.68 7.55
C ASN A 310 12.57 17.30 8.97
N GLY A 311 13.60 18.08 9.32
CA GLY A 311 13.72 18.74 10.63
C GLY A 311 14.13 17.82 11.79
N LYS A 312 14.51 16.56 11.53
CA LYS A 312 15.00 15.63 12.55
C LYS A 312 16.46 15.27 12.32
N GLN A 313 17.27 15.36 13.37
CA GLN A 313 18.65 14.86 13.37
C GLN A 313 18.66 13.36 13.64
N LEU A 314 19.32 12.59 12.79
CA LEU A 314 19.38 11.13 12.87
C LEU A 314 20.84 10.66 12.92
N ASN A 315 21.22 9.90 13.94
CA ASN A 315 22.50 9.17 13.96
C ASN A 315 22.49 7.97 13.00
N ALA A 316 23.63 7.29 12.83
CA ALA A 316 23.75 6.17 11.88
C ALA A 316 22.71 5.05 12.09
N TYR A 317 22.48 4.64 13.35
CA TYR A 317 21.46 3.64 13.67
C TYR A 317 20.05 4.12 13.30
N GLU A 318 19.68 5.35 13.69
CA GLU A 318 18.38 5.95 13.43
C GLU A 318 18.11 6.14 11.94
N GLN A 319 19.15 6.45 11.15
CA GLN A 319 19.05 6.52 9.69
C GLN A 319 18.59 5.18 9.11
N THR A 320 19.15 4.05 9.57
CA THR A 320 18.70 2.72 9.12
C THR A 320 17.30 2.36 9.62
N GLN A 321 16.90 2.81 10.82
CA GLN A 321 15.53 2.62 11.31
C GLN A 321 14.52 3.41 10.48
N GLN A 322 14.86 4.65 10.11
CA GLN A 322 14.03 5.46 9.23
C GLN A 322 13.93 4.84 7.82
N GLN A 323 15.03 4.30 7.28
CA GLN A 323 15.03 3.52 6.03
C GLN A 323 14.05 2.33 6.11
N ARG A 324 14.10 1.55 7.19
CA ARG A 324 13.19 0.41 7.44
C ARG A 324 11.72 0.82 7.60
N LYS A 325 11.47 1.98 8.20
CA LYS A 325 10.12 2.55 8.32
C LYS A 325 9.54 2.87 6.93
N MET A 326 10.34 3.49 6.05
CA MET A 326 9.97 3.75 4.66
C MET A 326 9.72 2.46 3.89
N GLU A 327 10.59 1.45 4.03
CA GLU A 327 10.41 0.11 3.43
C GLU A 327 9.10 -0.56 3.88
N THR A 328 8.74 -0.41 5.15
CA THR A 328 7.49 -0.95 5.71
C THR A 328 6.27 -0.24 5.14
N ALA A 329 6.29 1.10 5.08
CA ALA A 329 5.22 1.89 4.47
C ALA A 329 5.04 1.55 3.00
N MET A 330 6.14 1.40 2.26
CA MET A 330 6.14 1.00 0.85
C MET A 330 5.51 -0.38 0.64
N ARG A 331 5.87 -1.39 1.44
CA ARG A 331 5.23 -2.72 1.35
C ARG A 331 3.72 -2.65 1.64
N ALA A 332 3.31 -1.90 2.66
CA ALA A 332 1.88 -1.71 2.96
C ALA A 332 1.14 -1.04 1.79
N GLN A 333 1.75 -0.04 1.17
CA GLN A 333 1.21 0.64 -0.01
C GLN A 333 1.10 -0.31 -1.21
N ARG A 334 2.11 -1.15 -1.46
CA ARG A 334 2.07 -2.17 -2.52
C ARG A 334 0.92 -3.16 -2.33
N GLN A 335 0.75 -3.66 -1.11
CA GLN A 335 -0.36 -4.54 -0.76
C GLN A 335 -1.71 -3.86 -0.96
N LYS A 336 -1.84 -2.60 -0.53
CA LYS A 336 -3.07 -1.82 -0.75
C LYS A 336 -3.42 -1.70 -2.24
N ILE A 337 -2.45 -1.39 -3.09
CA ILE A 337 -2.66 -1.30 -4.55
C ILE A 337 -3.19 -2.63 -5.08
N ARG A 338 -2.57 -3.76 -4.69
CA ARG A 338 -3.00 -5.09 -5.14
C ARG A 338 -4.41 -5.44 -4.69
N LEU A 339 -4.76 -5.16 -3.44
CA LEU A 339 -6.11 -5.37 -2.93
C LEU A 339 -7.16 -4.52 -3.67
N LEU A 340 -6.82 -3.28 -4.03
CA LEU A 340 -7.71 -2.43 -4.83
C LEU A 340 -7.87 -2.96 -6.26
N GLU A 341 -6.80 -3.45 -6.88
CA GLU A 341 -6.86 -4.10 -8.20
C GLU A 341 -7.73 -5.37 -8.15
N GLU A 342 -7.55 -6.23 -7.17
CA GLU A 342 -8.33 -7.46 -6.98
C GLU A 342 -9.80 -7.17 -6.66
N ALA A 343 -10.09 -6.12 -5.89
CA ALA A 343 -11.44 -5.69 -5.57
C ALA A 343 -12.16 -5.00 -6.75
N GLY A 344 -11.49 -4.78 -7.88
CA GLY A 344 -12.05 -4.04 -9.01
C GLY A 344 -12.38 -2.59 -8.67
N ALA A 345 -11.59 -1.95 -7.79
CA ALA A 345 -11.77 -0.57 -7.40
C ALA A 345 -11.60 0.39 -8.61
N ASP A 346 -12.06 1.63 -8.43
CA ASP A 346 -11.96 2.66 -9.46
C ASP A 346 -10.50 2.83 -9.96
N LYS A 347 -10.35 2.92 -11.29
CA LYS A 347 -9.04 2.94 -11.95
C LYS A 347 -8.19 4.14 -11.53
N ASP A 348 -8.80 5.29 -11.30
CA ASP A 348 -8.09 6.50 -10.91
C ASP A 348 -7.71 6.48 -9.42
N ASP A 349 -8.52 5.84 -8.56
CA ASP A 349 -8.09 5.57 -7.18
C ASP A 349 -6.89 4.61 -7.14
N ILE A 350 -6.89 3.56 -7.97
CA ILE A 350 -5.72 2.68 -8.12
C ILE A 350 -4.51 3.48 -8.63
N MET A 351 -4.69 4.34 -9.65
CA MET A 351 -3.61 5.17 -10.18
C MET A 351 -3.06 6.15 -9.15
N LEU A 352 -3.91 6.77 -8.31
CA LEU A 352 -3.51 7.65 -7.23
C LEU A 352 -2.66 6.92 -6.19
N GLU A 353 -3.05 5.71 -5.79
CA GLU A 353 -2.27 4.90 -4.86
C GLU A 353 -0.94 4.43 -5.47
N LYS A 354 -0.90 4.15 -6.79
CA LYS A 354 0.34 3.88 -7.53
C LYS A 354 1.26 5.11 -7.59
N ALA A 355 0.71 6.30 -7.84
CA ALA A 355 1.45 7.56 -7.83
C ALA A 355 2.02 7.87 -6.44
N LYS A 356 1.24 7.62 -5.38
CA LYS A 356 1.70 7.71 -3.99
C LYS A 356 2.86 6.76 -3.70
N TYR A 357 2.78 5.51 -4.14
CA TYR A 357 3.88 4.56 -4.01
C TYR A 357 5.13 5.02 -4.77
N GLN A 358 4.98 5.56 -5.98
CA GLN A 358 6.09 6.12 -6.73
C GLN A 358 6.74 7.31 -6.00
N GLY A 359 5.93 8.17 -5.37
CA GLY A 359 6.40 9.25 -4.50
C GLY A 359 7.22 8.72 -3.32
N GLN A 360 6.73 7.70 -2.61
CA GLN A 360 7.45 7.04 -1.51
C GLN A 360 8.77 6.43 -1.99
N LEU A 361 8.79 5.80 -3.17
CA LEU A 361 10.02 5.23 -3.74
C LEU A 361 11.04 6.33 -4.05
N ASN A 362 10.60 7.48 -4.60
CA ASN A 362 11.48 8.61 -4.86
C ASN A 362 12.04 9.20 -3.55
N GLU A 363 11.19 9.38 -2.54
CA GLU A 363 11.60 9.85 -1.22
C GLU A 363 12.61 8.90 -0.57
N TYR A 364 12.38 7.58 -0.67
CA TYR A 364 13.31 6.56 -0.18
C TYR A 364 14.69 6.64 -0.84
N LYS A 365 14.74 6.86 -2.16
CA LYS A 365 15.99 7.05 -2.90
C LYS A 365 16.72 8.30 -2.46
N GLN A 366 16.00 9.41 -2.32
CA GLN A 366 16.57 10.68 -1.86
C GLN A 366 17.10 10.56 -0.43
N PHE A 367 16.33 9.94 0.47
CA PHE A 367 16.74 9.66 1.83
C PHE A 367 18.01 8.80 1.86
N SER A 368 18.00 7.66 1.18
CA SER A 368 19.14 6.73 1.16
C SER A 368 20.39 7.40 0.60
N LYS A 369 20.26 8.17 -0.50
CA LYS A 369 21.36 8.96 -1.07
C LYS A 369 21.89 10.01 -0.09
N LYS A 370 21.00 10.79 0.55
CA LYS A 370 21.40 11.84 1.51
C LYS A 370 22.12 11.24 2.72
N MET A 371 21.67 10.09 3.19
CA MET A 371 22.28 9.41 4.33
C MET A 371 23.53 8.59 3.96
N GLY A 372 23.77 8.32 2.67
CA GLY A 372 24.87 7.45 2.22
C GLY A 372 24.58 5.96 2.46
N LEU A 373 23.30 5.58 2.49
CA LEU A 373 22.86 4.21 2.70
C LEU A 373 22.62 3.49 1.37
N VAL A 374 22.99 2.22 1.30
CA VAL A 374 22.63 1.34 0.18
C VAL A 374 21.12 1.10 0.19
N GLU A 375 20.48 1.22 -0.97
CA GLU A 375 19.07 0.89 -1.16
C GLU A 375 18.83 -0.62 -0.99
N GLN A 376 18.02 -1.00 0.00
CA GLN A 376 17.68 -2.40 0.32
C GLN A 376 16.38 -2.81 -0.37
N ARG A 377 16.31 -2.61 -1.69
CA ARG A 377 15.08 -2.82 -2.49
C ARG A 377 14.47 -4.20 -2.32
N GLU A 378 15.30 -5.23 -2.14
CA GLU A 378 14.84 -6.60 -1.87
C GLU A 378 13.86 -6.67 -0.68
N ARG A 379 14.08 -5.90 0.39
CA ARG A 379 13.16 -5.86 1.52
C ARG A 379 11.76 -5.36 1.15
N ILE A 380 11.62 -4.63 0.06
CA ILE A 380 10.35 -4.09 -0.44
C ILE A 380 9.67 -5.09 -1.38
N TYR A 381 10.43 -5.81 -2.21
CA TYR A 381 9.91 -6.66 -3.30
C TYR A 381 9.88 -8.15 -2.98
N GLN A 382 10.39 -8.57 -1.82
CA GLN A 382 10.29 -9.95 -1.33
C GLN A 382 8.86 -10.40 -1.02
N ASP A 383 7.87 -9.50 -1.10
CA ASP A 383 6.44 -9.77 -0.90
C ASP A 383 5.78 -10.60 -2.02
N GLY A 384 6.48 -10.88 -3.14
CA GLY A 384 5.95 -11.67 -4.25
C GLY A 384 4.94 -10.93 -5.13
N LEU A 385 4.62 -9.65 -4.85
CA LEU A 385 3.58 -8.90 -5.55
C LEU A 385 4.02 -8.35 -6.92
N GLY A 386 5.25 -8.64 -7.36
CA GLY A 386 5.80 -8.16 -8.62
C GLY A 386 5.90 -6.63 -8.73
N LYS A 387 5.84 -6.10 -9.95
CA LYS A 387 5.83 -4.64 -10.19
C LYS A 387 4.41 -4.09 -10.01
N VAL A 388 4.22 -3.20 -9.04
CA VAL A 388 2.92 -2.50 -8.81
C VAL A 388 2.90 -1.07 -9.35
N ALA A 389 4.07 -0.42 -9.45
CA ALA A 389 4.20 0.93 -9.99
C ALA A 389 4.46 0.87 -11.50
N THR A 390 3.41 0.68 -12.27
CA THR A 390 3.48 0.61 -13.74
C THR A 390 3.16 1.94 -14.42
N ASN A 391 2.89 2.99 -13.64
CA ASN A 391 2.53 4.30 -14.18
C ASN A 391 3.72 4.97 -14.88
N THR A 392 3.44 5.61 -16.02
CA THR A 392 4.40 6.47 -16.71
C THR A 392 4.63 7.78 -15.93
N LYS A 393 5.69 8.51 -16.26
CA LYS A 393 5.95 9.85 -15.68
C LYS A 393 4.77 10.80 -15.92
N GLN A 394 4.18 10.77 -17.12
CA GLN A 394 3.02 11.58 -17.48
C GLN A 394 1.78 11.19 -16.65
N GLN A 395 1.53 9.89 -16.46
CA GLN A 395 0.43 9.43 -15.61
C GLN A 395 0.60 9.88 -14.16
N ASN A 396 1.81 9.79 -13.61
CA ASN A 396 2.09 10.27 -12.26
C ASN A 396 1.99 11.80 -12.13
N ALA A 397 2.31 12.56 -13.19
CA ALA A 397 2.23 14.01 -13.19
C ALA A 397 0.79 14.54 -13.06
N ARG A 398 -0.22 13.76 -13.46
CA ARG A 398 -1.63 14.06 -13.18
C ARG A 398 -1.93 14.11 -11.68
N TYR A 399 -1.08 13.48 -10.86
CA TYR A 399 -1.25 13.35 -9.43
C TYR A 399 -0.31 14.25 -8.64
N THR A 400 -0.75 15.49 -8.37
CA THR A 400 0.06 16.46 -7.62
C THR A 400 0.29 16.01 -6.16
N PRO A 401 1.40 16.42 -5.52
CA PRO A 401 1.65 16.10 -4.11
C PRO A 401 0.57 16.61 -3.16
N GLU A 402 -0.06 17.74 -3.47
CA GLU A 402 -1.17 18.28 -2.69
C GLU A 402 -2.40 17.39 -2.78
N MET A 403 -2.78 16.95 -3.98
CA MET A 403 -3.91 16.05 -4.17
C MET A 403 -3.70 14.71 -3.46
N ILE A 404 -2.48 14.15 -3.49
CA ILE A 404 -2.18 12.90 -2.76
C ILE A 404 -2.34 13.09 -1.24
N ARG A 405 -1.91 14.24 -0.70
CA ARG A 405 -2.08 14.57 0.73
C ARG A 405 -3.55 14.77 1.10
N ASN A 406 -4.32 15.42 0.23
CA ASN A 406 -5.71 15.77 0.47
C ASN A 406 -6.72 14.71 0.02
N ALA A 407 -6.27 13.60 -0.56
CA ALA A 407 -7.12 12.59 -1.19
C ALA A 407 -8.35 12.16 -0.36
N LYS A 408 -8.19 12.00 0.97
CA LYS A 408 -9.30 11.67 1.89
C LYS A 408 -10.28 12.84 2.09
N ILE A 409 -9.76 14.05 2.21
CA ILE A 409 -10.56 15.28 2.32
C ILE A 409 -11.37 15.46 1.02
N ASP A 410 -10.72 15.25 -0.13
CA ASP A 410 -11.35 15.35 -1.44
C ASP A 410 -12.43 14.30 -1.63
N SER A 411 -12.20 13.05 -1.22
CA SER A 411 -13.25 12.01 -1.24
C SER A 411 -14.47 12.41 -0.41
N ASN A 412 -14.26 13.00 0.78
CA ASN A 412 -15.37 13.48 1.61
C ASN A 412 -16.07 14.70 1.01
N GLN A 413 -15.32 15.59 0.36
CA GLN A 413 -15.88 16.73 -0.35
C GLN A 413 -16.71 16.27 -1.56
N TYR A 414 -16.17 15.37 -2.37
CA TYR A 414 -16.86 14.77 -3.51
C TYR A 414 -18.15 14.08 -3.10
N LYS A 415 -18.17 13.28 -2.02
CA LYS A 415 -19.41 12.65 -1.53
C LYS A 415 -20.52 13.67 -1.28
N ARG A 416 -20.22 14.77 -0.58
CA ARG A 416 -21.17 15.87 -0.35
C ARG A 416 -21.62 16.53 -1.67
N TYR A 417 -20.70 16.72 -2.62
CA TYR A 417 -21.03 17.29 -3.92
C TYR A 417 -21.88 16.33 -4.76
N LYS A 418 -21.59 15.03 -4.74
CA LYS A 418 -22.33 13.97 -5.44
C LYS A 418 -23.74 13.82 -4.91
N GLU A 419 -23.94 13.97 -3.60
CA GLU A 419 -25.29 13.98 -2.99
C GLU A 419 -26.17 15.12 -3.53
N VAL A 420 -25.61 16.32 -3.73
CA VAL A 420 -26.36 17.51 -4.18
C VAL A 420 -26.46 17.58 -5.71
N LEU A 421 -25.33 17.39 -6.41
CA LEU A 421 -25.21 17.55 -7.85
C LEU A 421 -25.45 16.25 -8.64
N LYS A 422 -25.60 15.11 -7.96
CA LYS A 422 -25.89 13.81 -8.58
C LYS A 422 -24.92 13.52 -9.74
N GLU A 423 -25.41 13.18 -10.93
CA GLU A 423 -24.54 12.88 -12.08
C GLU A 423 -23.67 14.06 -12.52
N ASP A 424 -24.11 15.29 -12.27
CA ASP A 424 -23.38 16.49 -12.66
C ASP A 424 -22.06 16.65 -11.89
N ALA A 425 -21.90 16.00 -10.72
CA ALA A 425 -20.64 16.01 -9.97
C ALA A 425 -19.48 15.28 -10.68
N GLY A 426 -19.78 14.50 -11.72
CA GLY A 426 -18.80 13.66 -12.43
C GLY A 426 -18.31 12.49 -11.58
N SER A 427 -17.15 11.96 -11.94
CA SER A 427 -16.42 10.96 -11.16
C SER A 427 -15.55 11.62 -10.08
N LEU A 428 -15.11 10.85 -9.07
CA LEU A 428 -14.16 11.34 -8.06
C LEU A 428 -12.84 11.78 -8.69
N ALA A 429 -12.43 11.13 -9.77
CA ALA A 429 -11.22 11.45 -10.49
C ALA A 429 -11.32 12.79 -11.20
N ASP A 430 -12.41 13.00 -11.96
CA ASP A 430 -12.66 14.27 -12.66
C ASP A 430 -12.78 15.41 -11.65
N PHE A 431 -13.49 15.17 -10.54
CA PHE A 431 -13.62 16.13 -9.44
C PHE A 431 -12.26 16.58 -8.90
N ARG A 432 -11.35 15.64 -8.66
CA ARG A 432 -10.00 15.91 -8.18
C ARG A 432 -9.15 16.63 -9.23
N GLN A 433 -9.20 16.19 -10.49
CA GLN A 433 -8.48 16.83 -11.58
C GLN A 433 -8.94 18.27 -11.78
N MET A 434 -10.26 18.50 -11.78
CA MET A 434 -10.85 19.83 -11.87
C MET A 434 -10.35 20.72 -10.73
N LYS A 435 -10.47 20.27 -9.48
CA LYS A 435 -10.08 21.03 -8.29
C LYS A 435 -8.62 21.53 -8.30
N TYR A 436 -7.68 20.72 -8.78
CA TYR A 436 -6.25 21.03 -8.69
C TYR A 436 -5.63 21.53 -9.99
N ASN A 437 -6.25 21.25 -11.14
CA ASN A 437 -5.67 21.54 -12.45
C ASN A 437 -6.54 22.46 -13.32
N ASP A 438 -7.79 22.77 -12.91
CA ASP A 438 -8.73 23.61 -13.68
C ASP A 438 -9.51 24.55 -12.74
N PRO A 439 -8.93 25.69 -12.33
CA PRO A 439 -9.53 26.59 -11.34
C PRO A 439 -10.87 27.17 -11.81
N GLU A 440 -11.04 27.44 -13.11
CA GLU A 440 -12.27 28.00 -13.67
C GLU A 440 -13.44 27.02 -13.55
N LYS A 441 -13.25 25.77 -13.99
CA LYS A 441 -14.29 24.75 -13.83
C LYS A 441 -14.57 24.42 -12.37
N TRP A 442 -13.53 24.48 -11.53
CA TRP A 442 -13.70 24.28 -10.09
C TRP A 442 -14.59 25.37 -9.47
N ASP A 443 -14.33 26.63 -9.76
CA ASP A 443 -15.14 27.76 -9.29
C ASP A 443 -16.60 27.64 -9.78
N GLU A 444 -16.80 27.25 -11.04
CA GLU A 444 -18.14 26.98 -11.59
C GLU A 444 -18.85 25.85 -10.81
N LEU A 445 -18.17 24.73 -10.57
CA LEU A 445 -18.73 23.61 -9.82
C LEU A 445 -19.07 24.01 -8.37
N GLN A 446 -18.21 24.78 -7.71
CA GLN A 446 -18.46 25.31 -6.37
C GLN A 446 -19.68 26.23 -6.36
N HIS A 447 -19.79 27.12 -7.35
CA HIS A 447 -20.93 28.01 -7.47
C HIS A 447 -22.21 27.20 -7.69
N ARG A 448 -22.23 26.27 -8.65
CA ARG A 448 -23.37 25.39 -8.92
C ARG A 448 -23.80 24.60 -7.69
N TYR A 449 -22.87 23.98 -6.97
CA TYR A 449 -23.14 23.31 -5.70
C TYR A 449 -23.77 24.26 -4.67
N SER A 450 -23.23 25.48 -4.56
CA SER A 450 -23.71 26.48 -3.61
C SER A 450 -25.15 26.95 -3.88
N VAL A 451 -25.57 26.91 -5.16
CA VAL A 451 -26.91 27.27 -5.64
C VAL A 451 -27.87 26.11 -5.42
N VAL A 452 -27.57 24.93 -5.98
CA VAL A 452 -28.50 23.78 -5.98
C VAL A 452 -28.84 23.35 -4.54
N ARG A 453 -27.87 23.39 -3.62
CA ARG A 453 -28.11 23.03 -2.20
C ARG A 453 -29.11 23.94 -1.47
N LEU A 454 -29.49 25.08 -2.05
CA LEU A 454 -30.46 26.01 -1.46
C LEU A 454 -31.89 25.54 -1.66
N TYR A 455 -32.12 24.58 -2.55
CA TYR A 455 -33.45 24.16 -2.98
C TYR A 455 -33.80 22.77 -2.43
N ASP A 456 -35.03 22.63 -1.94
CA ASP A 456 -35.65 21.33 -1.66
C ASP A 456 -36.54 20.94 -2.86
N VAL A 457 -36.73 19.63 -3.05
CA VAL A 457 -37.66 19.11 -4.05
C VAL A 457 -39.07 19.08 -3.47
N ASP A 458 -39.99 19.85 -4.05
CA ASP A 458 -41.40 19.88 -3.65
C ASP A 458 -42.24 18.84 -4.40
N SER A 459 -41.89 18.53 -5.65
CA SER A 459 -42.55 17.50 -6.47
C SER A 459 -41.64 17.01 -7.60
N GLY A 460 -41.80 15.75 -7.98
CA GLY A 460 -41.16 15.16 -9.17
C GLY A 460 -39.65 15.04 -9.03
N GLU A 461 -38.96 15.04 -10.17
CA GLU A 461 -37.50 14.96 -10.24
C GLU A 461 -36.96 16.03 -11.17
N MET A 462 -36.23 17.00 -10.61
CA MET A 462 -35.52 18.03 -11.37
C MET A 462 -34.01 17.77 -11.29
N SER A 463 -33.32 17.82 -12.42
CA SER A 463 -31.87 17.66 -12.45
C SER A 463 -31.18 18.89 -11.82
N PRO A 464 -30.03 18.72 -11.13
CA PRO A 464 -29.27 19.83 -10.57
C PRO A 464 -28.90 20.91 -11.60
N SER A 465 -28.53 20.52 -12.82
CA SER A 465 -28.32 21.44 -13.94
C SER A 465 -29.56 22.26 -14.27
N LYS A 466 -30.76 21.66 -14.24
CA LYS A 466 -32.00 22.38 -14.51
C LYS A 466 -32.38 23.33 -13.38
N ILE A 467 -32.16 22.94 -12.12
CA ILE A 467 -32.32 23.82 -10.95
C ILE A 467 -31.41 25.04 -11.10
N TYR A 468 -30.14 24.82 -11.44
CA TYR A 468 -29.17 25.89 -11.63
C TYR A 468 -29.58 26.83 -12.78
N GLU A 469 -29.97 26.30 -13.93
CA GLU A 469 -30.45 27.08 -15.08
C GLU A 469 -31.65 27.97 -14.70
N LEU A 470 -32.65 27.40 -14.03
CA LEU A 470 -33.85 28.13 -13.61
C LEU A 470 -33.52 29.19 -12.54
N ASP A 471 -32.64 28.89 -11.58
CA ASP A 471 -32.19 29.87 -10.57
C ASP A 471 -31.47 31.05 -11.23
N GLN A 472 -30.60 30.82 -12.23
CA GLN A 472 -29.94 31.89 -12.97
C GLN A 472 -30.95 32.76 -13.73
N LYS A 473 -31.90 32.14 -14.45
CA LYS A 473 -32.99 32.85 -15.15
C LYS A 473 -33.82 33.70 -14.17
N ALA A 474 -34.19 33.14 -13.02
CA ALA A 474 -34.96 33.85 -12.00
C ALA A 474 -34.15 35.02 -11.40
N PHE A 475 -32.87 34.81 -11.10
CA PHE A 475 -31.98 35.82 -10.55
C PHE A 475 -31.76 36.99 -11.51
N GLN A 476 -31.41 36.72 -12.77
CA GLN A 476 -31.24 37.73 -13.81
C GLN A 476 -32.53 38.51 -14.03
N THR A 477 -33.67 37.81 -14.16
CA THR A 477 -34.97 38.45 -14.37
C THR A 477 -35.33 39.40 -13.22
N LYS A 478 -35.19 38.94 -11.96
CA LYS A 478 -35.51 39.78 -10.80
C LYS A 478 -34.56 40.96 -10.64
N THR A 479 -33.27 40.75 -10.88
CA THR A 479 -32.25 41.75 -10.54
C THR A 479 -31.94 42.72 -11.68
N GLU A 480 -32.14 42.33 -12.93
CA GLU A 480 -31.80 43.14 -14.11
C GLU A 480 -33.04 43.69 -14.83
N LEU A 481 -34.09 42.87 -14.98
CA LEU A 481 -35.26 43.20 -15.79
C LEU A 481 -36.38 43.90 -14.99
N PHE A 482 -36.60 43.49 -13.73
CA PHE A 482 -37.53 44.17 -12.83
C PHE A 482 -36.93 45.45 -12.24
N THR A 483 -37.80 46.42 -11.90
CA THR A 483 -37.44 47.68 -11.25
C THR A 483 -38.24 47.90 -9.95
N GLY A 484 -37.91 48.95 -9.20
CA GLY A 484 -38.66 49.35 -8.01
C GLY A 484 -38.80 48.26 -6.94
N THR A 485 -40.03 48.07 -6.45
CA THR A 485 -40.37 47.12 -5.38
C THR A 485 -40.25 45.66 -5.85
N ALA A 486 -40.67 45.32 -7.06
CA ALA A 486 -40.62 43.94 -7.59
C ALA A 486 -39.19 43.39 -7.74
N LYS A 487 -38.20 44.27 -7.89
CA LYS A 487 -36.76 43.92 -7.85
C LYS A 487 -36.26 43.61 -6.43
N ARG A 488 -36.77 44.32 -5.42
CA ARG A 488 -36.20 44.36 -4.05
C ARG A 488 -37.01 43.60 -3.01
N LYS A 489 -38.30 43.39 -3.26
CA LYS A 489 -39.30 42.76 -2.39
C LYS A 489 -40.14 41.78 -3.21
N GLY A 490 -40.90 40.93 -2.53
CA GLY A 490 -41.70 39.88 -3.17
C GLY A 490 -40.90 38.63 -3.52
N ASN A 491 -41.63 37.57 -3.87
CA ASN A 491 -41.10 36.32 -4.39
C ASN A 491 -41.08 36.37 -5.92
N ILE A 492 -40.07 35.78 -6.56
CA ILE A 492 -40.14 35.43 -7.98
C ILE A 492 -40.16 33.90 -8.13
N ALA A 493 -41.00 33.40 -9.02
CA ALA A 493 -40.97 32.01 -9.44
C ALA A 493 -40.79 31.97 -10.97
N VAL A 494 -40.04 31.00 -11.44
CA VAL A 494 -39.87 30.71 -12.87
C VAL A 494 -40.46 29.35 -13.16
N MET A 495 -41.18 29.25 -14.26
CA MET A 495 -41.73 27.99 -14.78
C MET A 495 -41.29 27.81 -16.22
N GLU A 496 -40.83 26.62 -16.54
CA GLU A 496 -40.71 26.17 -17.92
C GLU A 496 -41.78 25.12 -18.19
N PHE A 497 -42.66 25.41 -19.14
CA PHE A 497 -43.74 24.53 -19.57
C PHE A 497 -43.51 24.19 -21.05
N ASP A 498 -43.18 22.94 -21.35
CA ASP A 498 -42.80 22.46 -22.69
C ASP A 498 -41.76 23.34 -23.40
N GLY A 499 -40.74 23.78 -22.66
CA GLY A 499 -39.66 24.64 -23.16
C GLY A 499 -39.98 26.14 -23.18
N VAL A 500 -41.22 26.54 -22.93
CA VAL A 500 -41.61 27.96 -22.81
C VAL A 500 -41.39 28.44 -21.38
N THR A 501 -40.52 29.45 -21.21
CA THR A 501 -40.23 30.03 -19.90
C THR A 501 -41.23 31.15 -19.56
N LYS A 502 -41.76 31.11 -18.33
CA LYS A 502 -42.69 32.09 -17.76
C LYS A 502 -42.27 32.49 -16.35
N PHE A 503 -42.60 33.71 -15.95
CA PHE A 503 -42.23 34.28 -14.65
C PHE A 503 -43.46 34.76 -13.88
N GLY A 504 -43.58 34.31 -12.63
CA GLY A 504 -44.53 34.83 -11.66
C GLY A 504 -43.83 35.73 -10.66
N ASN A 505 -44.42 36.87 -10.31
CA ASN A 505 -43.92 37.76 -9.26
C ASN A 505 -45.06 38.13 -8.31
N SER A 506 -44.81 38.06 -7.00
CA SER A 506 -45.83 38.32 -5.98
C SER A 506 -46.13 39.80 -5.75
N GLN A 507 -45.54 40.69 -6.56
CA GLN A 507 -45.77 42.15 -6.55
C GLN A 507 -46.29 42.63 -7.90
N LEU A 508 -46.84 41.71 -8.69
CA LEU A 508 -47.30 41.93 -10.05
C LEU A 508 -48.59 41.16 -10.28
N ASP A 509 -49.72 41.86 -10.25
CA ASP A 509 -51.05 41.28 -10.37
C ASP A 509 -51.71 41.66 -11.70
N GLU A 510 -51.46 42.88 -12.21
CA GLU A 510 -52.11 43.40 -13.42
C GLU A 510 -51.20 44.29 -14.28
N GLU A 511 -51.62 44.59 -15.52
CA GLU A 511 -50.82 45.37 -16.48
C GLU A 511 -50.58 46.83 -16.04
N GLY A 512 -51.46 47.37 -15.20
CA GLY A 512 -51.33 48.71 -14.64
C GLY A 512 -50.22 48.85 -13.60
N ASP A 513 -49.68 47.73 -13.10
CA ASP A 513 -48.66 47.77 -12.05
C ASP A 513 -47.36 48.44 -12.52
N SER A 514 -46.77 49.23 -11.63
CA SER A 514 -45.45 49.86 -11.87
C SER A 514 -44.36 48.83 -12.21
N ALA A 515 -44.50 47.59 -11.72
CA ALA A 515 -43.58 46.49 -12.02
C ALA A 515 -43.75 45.95 -13.45
N TYR A 516 -44.96 45.94 -14.01
CA TYR A 516 -45.23 45.51 -15.39
C TYR A 516 -44.81 46.59 -16.39
N THR A 517 -45.23 47.82 -16.14
CA THR A 517 -44.98 48.98 -17.01
C THR A 517 -43.49 49.20 -17.22
N ASN A 518 -42.70 49.14 -16.13
CA ASN A 518 -41.26 49.37 -16.12
C ASN A 518 -40.40 48.09 -16.29
N PHE A 519 -41.01 46.96 -16.63
CA PHE A 519 -40.26 45.73 -16.93
C PHE A 519 -39.47 45.91 -18.23
N LYS A 520 -38.18 45.59 -18.20
CA LYS A 520 -37.25 45.83 -19.32
C LYS A 520 -37.17 44.70 -20.34
N GLY A 521 -37.74 43.53 -20.03
CA GLY A 521 -37.74 42.35 -20.90
C GLY A 521 -39.03 42.19 -21.69
N ASP A 522 -39.20 41.03 -22.32
CA ASP A 522 -40.44 40.67 -23.00
C ASP A 522 -41.57 40.44 -21.99
N LYS A 523 -42.56 41.32 -21.99
CA LYS A 523 -43.71 41.29 -21.09
C LYS A 523 -44.58 40.05 -21.28
N THR A 524 -44.56 39.41 -22.45
CA THR A 524 -45.34 38.17 -22.69
C THR A 524 -44.84 36.99 -21.85
N THR A 525 -43.63 37.07 -21.31
CA THR A 525 -43.06 36.07 -20.41
C THR A 525 -43.59 36.18 -18.98
N LEU A 526 -44.24 37.28 -18.62
CA LEU A 526 -44.80 37.50 -17.29
C LEU A 526 -46.20 36.89 -17.19
N VAL A 527 -46.47 36.28 -16.04
CA VAL A 527 -47.79 35.73 -15.72
C VAL A 527 -48.45 36.57 -14.65
N LEU A 528 -49.60 37.14 -15.02
CA LEU A 528 -50.43 38.01 -14.18
C LEU A 528 -51.49 37.19 -13.43
N GLN A 529 -52.17 37.82 -12.47
CA GLN A 529 -53.24 37.18 -11.71
C GLN A 529 -54.48 36.98 -12.59
N THR A 530 -55.05 35.77 -12.57
CA THR A 530 -56.31 35.51 -13.30
C THR A 530 -57.51 36.09 -12.53
N LYS A 531 -58.52 36.60 -13.24
CA LYS A 531 -59.77 37.09 -12.61
C LYS A 531 -60.71 35.95 -12.20
N SER A 532 -60.44 34.72 -12.64
CA SER A 532 -61.26 33.55 -12.38
C SER A 532 -60.37 32.34 -12.05
N PRO A 533 -59.91 32.20 -10.79
CA PRO A 533 -59.11 31.06 -10.35
C PRO A 533 -59.78 29.72 -10.65
N LYS A 534 -59.04 28.77 -11.21
CA LYS A 534 -59.46 27.36 -11.24
C LYS A 534 -59.12 26.64 -9.94
N PHE A 535 -58.02 27.01 -9.30
CA PHE A 535 -57.51 26.38 -8.09
C PHE A 535 -57.81 27.20 -6.85
N LYS A 536 -58.09 26.52 -5.74
CA LYS A 536 -58.37 27.16 -4.46
C LYS A 536 -57.09 27.35 -3.65
N THR A 537 -56.89 28.56 -3.13
CA THR A 537 -55.84 28.88 -2.15
C THR A 537 -56.40 28.81 -0.73
N THR A 538 -55.56 28.47 0.26
CA THR A 538 -55.91 28.51 1.68
C THR A 538 -55.34 29.77 2.32
N VAL A 539 -56.15 30.45 3.13
CA VAL A 539 -55.72 31.67 3.84
C VAL A 539 -54.74 31.30 4.96
N VAL A 540 -53.51 31.80 4.87
CA VAL A 540 -52.48 31.66 5.94
C VAL A 540 -52.09 33.07 6.39
N GLY A 541 -52.66 33.52 7.52
CA GLY A 541 -52.53 34.89 8.06
C GLY A 541 -53.67 35.82 7.62
N ASN A 542 -53.37 37.12 7.39
CA ASN A 542 -54.34 38.17 7.03
C ASN A 542 -54.39 38.53 5.52
N HIS A 543 -53.83 37.69 4.63
CA HIS A 543 -53.76 37.98 3.19
C HIS A 543 -54.20 36.78 2.35
N ASP A 544 -55.00 37.06 1.31
CA ASP A 544 -55.33 36.09 0.26
C ASP A 544 -54.06 35.75 -0.53
N ARG A 545 -53.80 34.44 -0.71
CA ARG A 545 -52.60 33.90 -1.36
C ARG A 545 -52.75 33.70 -2.86
N PHE A 546 -53.89 34.12 -3.42
CA PHE A 546 -54.14 34.01 -4.85
C PHE A 546 -53.19 34.84 -5.72
N GLY A 547 -52.57 35.89 -5.16
CA GLY A 547 -51.50 36.67 -5.79
C GLY A 547 -50.08 36.06 -5.71
N ASP A 548 -49.91 34.88 -5.09
CA ASP A 548 -48.59 34.25 -4.95
C ASP A 548 -48.03 33.84 -6.33
N SER A 549 -46.72 34.00 -6.50
CA SER A 549 -46.02 33.77 -7.78
C SER A 549 -46.28 32.37 -8.35
N GLU A 550 -46.28 31.35 -7.48
CA GLU A 550 -46.47 29.96 -7.84
C GLU A 550 -47.91 29.66 -8.26
N ALA A 551 -48.90 30.24 -7.56
CA ALA A 551 -50.32 30.05 -7.88
C ALA A 551 -50.65 30.59 -9.28
N LYS A 552 -50.13 31.78 -9.61
CA LYS A 552 -50.24 32.39 -10.95
C LYS A 552 -49.70 31.47 -12.05
N LEU A 553 -48.53 30.87 -11.82
CA LEU A 553 -47.89 29.98 -12.80
C LEU A 553 -48.69 28.69 -13.03
N PHE A 554 -49.27 28.09 -11.99
CA PHE A 554 -50.14 26.91 -12.15
C PHE A 554 -51.46 27.24 -12.87
N GLU A 555 -52.05 28.41 -12.62
CA GLU A 555 -53.23 28.87 -13.38
C GLU A 555 -52.91 29.04 -14.87
N TYR A 556 -51.77 29.64 -15.19
CA TYR A 556 -51.30 29.74 -16.57
C TYR A 556 -51.07 28.35 -17.19
N ALA A 557 -50.37 27.45 -16.49
CA ALA A 557 -50.17 26.07 -16.97
C ALA A 557 -51.51 25.35 -17.22
N ALA A 558 -52.52 25.58 -16.40
CA ALA A 558 -53.85 24.97 -16.55
C ALA A 558 -54.65 25.54 -17.74
N SER A 559 -54.26 26.71 -18.25
CA SER A 559 -54.79 27.24 -19.52
C SER A 559 -54.09 26.63 -20.73
N ALA A 560 -52.84 26.19 -20.59
CA ALA A 560 -52.03 25.62 -21.67
C ALA A 560 -52.16 24.08 -21.76
N ALA A 561 -52.41 23.39 -20.66
CA ALA A 561 -52.39 21.92 -20.55
C ALA A 561 -53.71 21.22 -20.96
N GLY A 562 -54.67 21.95 -21.52
CA GLY A 562 -56.02 21.46 -21.83
C GLY A 562 -56.15 20.66 -23.13
N ASP A 563 -55.05 20.40 -23.84
CA ASP A 563 -55.07 19.75 -25.17
C ASP A 563 -55.00 18.21 -25.12
N GLY A 564 -54.85 17.64 -23.92
CA GLY A 564 -54.83 16.19 -23.68
C GLY A 564 -53.50 15.50 -23.98
N LYS A 565 -52.43 16.25 -24.32
CA LYS A 565 -51.09 15.68 -24.57
C LYS A 565 -50.30 15.54 -23.28
N GLU A 566 -49.22 14.75 -23.35
CA GLU A 566 -48.23 14.75 -22.27
C GLU A 566 -47.43 16.06 -22.29
N HIS A 567 -47.30 16.68 -21.12
CA HIS A 567 -46.55 17.92 -20.94
C HIS A 567 -45.53 17.78 -19.81
N THR A 568 -44.48 18.60 -19.83
CA THR A 568 -43.52 18.71 -18.72
C THR A 568 -43.49 20.13 -18.17
N LEU A 569 -43.62 20.24 -16.85
CA LEU A 569 -43.59 21.49 -16.11
C LEU A 569 -42.42 21.46 -15.11
N ASN A 570 -41.45 22.35 -15.29
CA ASN A 570 -40.35 22.57 -14.35
C ASN A 570 -40.53 23.93 -13.67
N LEU A 571 -40.81 23.94 -12.37
CA LEU A 571 -41.03 25.16 -11.59
C LEU A 571 -39.95 25.33 -10.51
N LEU A 572 -39.39 26.53 -10.44
CA LEU A 572 -38.49 26.94 -9.37
C LEU A 572 -39.02 28.21 -8.71
N SER A 573 -39.16 28.17 -7.39
CA SER A 573 -39.51 29.34 -6.59
C SER A 573 -38.31 29.85 -5.79
N GLU A 574 -38.05 31.16 -5.86
CA GLU A 574 -36.97 31.82 -5.10
C GLU A 574 -37.13 31.58 -3.60
N ARG A 575 -38.36 31.61 -3.06
CA ARG A 575 -38.64 31.38 -1.64
C ARG A 575 -39.23 30.00 -1.41
N CYS A 576 -39.22 29.56 -0.15
CA CYS A 576 -39.88 28.33 0.26
C CYS A 576 -41.37 28.40 -0.10
N MET A 577 -41.84 27.41 -0.86
CA MET A 577 -43.23 27.35 -1.30
C MET A 577 -44.14 27.16 -0.08
N CYS A 578 -45.13 28.05 0.07
CA CYS A 578 -46.06 27.99 1.20
C CYS A 578 -47.03 26.79 1.07
N GLU A 579 -47.67 26.39 2.18
CA GLU A 579 -48.63 25.27 2.18
C GLU A 579 -49.80 25.50 1.22
N SER A 580 -50.26 26.75 1.07
CA SER A 580 -51.29 27.10 0.08
C SER A 580 -50.84 26.83 -1.35
N CYS A 581 -49.63 27.25 -1.74
CA CYS A 581 -49.09 27.02 -3.08
C CYS A 581 -48.81 25.54 -3.34
N ARG A 582 -48.39 24.77 -2.31
CA ARG A 582 -48.28 23.31 -2.40
C ARG A 582 -49.64 22.65 -2.62
N GLY A 583 -50.70 23.17 -1.97
CA GLY A 583 -52.08 22.74 -2.20
C GLY A 583 -52.59 23.05 -3.62
N VAL A 584 -52.22 24.20 -4.19
CA VAL A 584 -52.51 24.53 -5.60
C VAL A 584 -51.79 23.59 -6.55
N MET A 585 -50.50 23.32 -6.30
CA MET A 585 -49.72 22.35 -7.08
C MET A 585 -50.36 20.95 -7.05
N GLN A 586 -50.86 20.51 -5.89
CA GLN A 586 -51.53 19.23 -5.76
C GLN A 586 -52.83 19.19 -6.56
N GLN A 587 -53.69 20.22 -6.45
CA GLN A 587 -54.91 20.33 -7.26
C GLN A 587 -54.59 20.35 -8.77
N PHE A 588 -53.51 21.01 -9.17
CA PHE A 588 -53.06 21.01 -10.56
C PHE A 588 -52.71 19.58 -11.04
N LYS A 589 -51.94 18.83 -10.24
CA LYS A 589 -51.57 17.44 -10.58
C LYS A 589 -52.78 16.51 -10.66
N GLU A 590 -53.77 16.72 -9.81
CA GLU A 590 -55.02 15.94 -9.79
C GLU A 590 -55.89 16.24 -11.02
N ASN A 591 -55.99 17.52 -11.41
CA ASN A 591 -56.79 17.95 -12.56
C ASN A 591 -56.09 17.69 -13.91
N PHE A 592 -54.76 17.63 -13.93
CA PHE A 592 -53.94 17.47 -15.13
C PHE A 592 -52.93 16.33 -14.97
N PRO A 593 -53.38 15.05 -14.88
CA PRO A 593 -52.51 13.90 -14.69
C PRO A 593 -51.56 13.66 -15.88
N ASN A 594 -51.87 14.25 -17.04
CA ASN A 594 -51.03 14.26 -18.25
C ASN A 594 -49.79 15.17 -18.14
N VAL A 595 -49.65 15.96 -17.06
CA VAL A 595 -48.51 16.87 -16.87
C VAL A 595 -47.54 16.31 -15.84
N LYS A 596 -46.28 16.09 -16.26
CA LYS A 596 -45.18 15.76 -15.33
C LYS A 596 -44.70 17.03 -14.63
N VAL A 597 -45.08 17.18 -13.35
CA VAL A 597 -44.75 18.35 -12.53
C VAL A 597 -43.50 18.12 -11.69
N ASN A 598 -42.41 18.81 -12.04
CA ASN A 598 -41.19 18.91 -11.27
C ASN A 598 -41.11 20.30 -10.63
N ALA A 599 -41.12 20.38 -9.31
CA ALA A 599 -41.12 21.65 -8.58
C ALA A 599 -40.05 21.66 -7.50
N VAL A 600 -39.31 22.77 -7.41
CA VAL A 600 -38.33 23.03 -6.37
C VAL A 600 -38.53 24.42 -5.78
N SER A 601 -38.21 24.58 -4.51
CA SER A 601 -38.30 25.86 -3.82
C SER A 601 -37.23 25.97 -2.75
N ASN A 602 -36.96 27.17 -2.25
CA ASN A 602 -35.89 27.34 -1.27
C ASN A 602 -36.17 26.51 -0.01
N ALA A 603 -35.17 25.75 0.43
CA ALA A 603 -35.29 24.88 1.58
C ALA A 603 -35.71 25.66 2.82
N LYS A 604 -36.72 25.17 3.56
CA LYS A 604 -37.30 25.91 4.71
C LYS A 604 -36.25 26.32 5.74
N LYS A 605 -35.34 25.41 6.08
CA LYS A 605 -34.21 25.66 7.01
C LYS A 605 -33.29 26.78 6.50
N GLN A 606 -33.09 26.86 5.19
CA GLN A 606 -32.21 27.85 4.57
C GLN A 606 -32.90 29.21 4.46
N ALA A 607 -34.20 29.22 4.17
CA ALA A 607 -35.05 30.40 4.16
C ALA A 607 -35.10 31.07 5.55
N GLU A 608 -35.24 30.28 6.62
CA GLU A 608 -35.18 30.75 8.02
C GLU A 608 -33.81 31.37 8.34
N LYS A 609 -32.72 30.67 7.98
CA LYS A 609 -31.35 31.13 8.22
C LYS A 609 -31.03 32.45 7.51
N ASN A 610 -31.50 32.61 6.28
CA ASN A 610 -31.20 33.78 5.44
C ASN A 610 -32.29 34.86 5.48
N LYS A 611 -33.26 34.77 6.41
CA LYS A 611 -34.38 35.71 6.56
C LYS A 611 -35.15 35.94 5.25
N ASN A 612 -35.44 34.87 4.51
CA ASN A 612 -36.11 34.89 3.20
C ASN A 612 -35.42 35.73 2.11
N LYS A 613 -34.08 35.85 2.18
CA LYS A 613 -33.23 36.50 1.18
C LYS A 613 -32.20 35.50 0.63
N PRO A 614 -32.62 34.57 -0.24
CA PRO A 614 -31.78 33.46 -0.71
C PRO A 614 -30.59 33.91 -1.56
N TRP A 615 -30.69 35.09 -2.17
CA TRP A 615 -29.65 35.70 -3.00
C TRP A 615 -28.85 36.79 -2.29
N ALA A 616 -28.99 36.94 -0.97
CA ALA A 616 -28.21 37.91 -0.21
C ALA A 616 -26.71 37.64 -0.36
N GLY A 617 -25.95 38.63 -0.85
CA GLY A 617 -24.50 38.53 -1.05
C GLY A 617 -24.06 37.92 -2.38
N ARG A 618 -24.98 37.55 -3.28
CA ARG A 618 -24.61 37.24 -4.68
C ARG A 618 -24.26 38.55 -5.40
N THR A 619 -23.07 38.60 -5.99
CA THR A 619 -22.67 39.66 -6.91
C THR A 619 -23.45 39.51 -8.22
N ARG A 620 -23.74 40.65 -8.86
CA ARG A 620 -24.37 40.68 -10.18
C ARG A 620 -23.39 40.25 -11.25
#